data_AF-A0A1Y4S1L4-F1
#
_entry.id   AF-A0A1Y4S1L4-F1
#
_cell.length_a   1.000
_cell.length_b   1.000
_cell.length_c   1.000
_cell.angle_alpha   90.00
_cell.angle_beta   90.00
_cell.angle_gamma   90.00
#
_symmetry.space_group_name_H-M   'P 1'
#
loop_
_entity.id
_entity.type
_entity.pdbx_description
1 polymer ?
#
loop_
_entity_poly.entity_id
_entity_poly.type
_entity_poly.pdbx_seq_one_letter_code
_entity_poly.pdbx_strand_id
1 'polypeptide(L)'
;MKKILLRRLSAAVLAVTMLALPAQALTVEQAGELLEQYYIDPVSPEVLNQTTIEAMLEALGDPYTQYFTAEEYAEFLASMEDGNIVGIGITGTACEEGLRISVILEDSPAQAAGLQAGDILTQVDGHKVAGEALETVTGWIQGEEGTQVTVRYLRDGAEHELTLTRAAIVIPATTTDLLDGHIGYITCTTFGSDTAGHMEEGITTYGSQVDHWIVDLRGNGGGLTQAAVDSVGLFAGAGTVGYLRDGQGKYYAFASEGGAKTIEPVIVLSDPYTASSSELFSKAVGDLGCGIVIGERTYGKGVAQTLMDETNFPDLFPDGSAMKITTYRFFSNKGATNDVVGVIPDLLVPAGLADDVAYLLSASSPTSDTTGYYRVDLEWRWYIDKDLASQPEWADAMAALLEALPPTTKVWEGTGGSSGWQSTSVEKITQDTGVTVTDRSFTDTEDSPYAQAIDLLATYDILSGTGNGAFEPEGALTRAQLCALLAQALNCTVPSGESAFSDVSMDSWYGPAVNALAKMGLVSGVGDGTFRPDDPVNHEQFISILGRLAQYLNINFYEDAKAMPADATKVVSLLDYSAWARDEVWLLALSQQGYFGNTISLLWDDLENIEPQGTTTREEAAALLYQVLVYTDVFPV
;
A
#
# COMPACT_ATOMS: atom_id res chain seq x y z
N MET A 1 -28.02 46.69 -63.85
CA MET A 1 -28.49 47.52 -62.72
C MET A 1 -29.26 46.64 -61.74
N LYS A 2 -28.84 46.60 -60.47
CA LYS A 2 -29.60 46.35 -59.21
C LYS A 2 -30.73 45.30 -59.25
N LYS A 3 -30.53 44.10 -58.68
CA LYS A 3 -30.76 43.68 -57.27
C LYS A 3 -32.14 43.00 -57.06
N ILE A 4 -32.07 41.74 -56.59
CA ILE A 4 -32.83 41.16 -55.46
C ILE A 4 -34.14 40.35 -55.71
N LEU A 5 -34.09 39.10 -55.19
CA LEU A 5 -35.10 38.27 -54.49
C LEU A 5 -35.89 37.12 -55.20
N LEU A 6 -35.59 35.91 -54.72
CA LEU A 6 -36.48 34.80 -54.27
C LEU A 6 -37.36 34.01 -55.27
N ARG A 7 -37.04 32.72 -55.44
CA ARG A 7 -37.83 31.53 -54.97
C ARG A 7 -37.41 30.28 -55.75
N ARG A 8 -36.87 29.28 -55.04
CA ARG A 8 -36.84 27.87 -55.49
C ARG A 8 -37.19 26.96 -54.30
N LEU A 9 -38.34 26.31 -54.44
CA LEU A 9 -38.94 25.19 -53.71
C LEU A 9 -39.76 24.49 -54.82
N SER A 10 -39.76 23.17 -55.08
CA SER A 10 -39.59 22.01 -54.20
C SER A 10 -39.38 20.72 -55.04
N ALA A 11 -39.12 19.61 -54.31
CA ALA A 11 -39.28 18.18 -54.62
C ALA A 11 -37.97 17.43 -54.96
N ALA A 12 -37.24 16.84 -54.00
CA ALA A 12 -37.54 15.72 -53.07
C ALA A 12 -37.23 14.34 -53.66
N VAL A 13 -36.05 13.80 -53.32
CA VAL A 13 -35.87 12.39 -52.92
C VAL A 13 -34.89 12.38 -51.75
N LEU A 14 -35.37 11.77 -50.67
CA LEU A 14 -34.78 11.61 -49.37
C LEU A 14 -33.72 10.50 -49.44
N ALA A 15 -32.47 10.82 -49.14
CA ALA A 15 -31.45 9.85 -48.73
C ALA A 15 -30.55 10.56 -47.72
N VAL A 16 -31.14 10.86 -46.56
CA VAL A 16 -30.37 11.13 -45.35
C VAL A 16 -29.86 9.76 -44.93
N THR A 17 -28.65 9.40 -45.36
CA THR A 17 -27.84 8.47 -44.58
C THR A 17 -27.57 9.20 -43.26
N MET A 18 -28.44 9.00 -42.28
CA MET A 18 -28.03 9.15 -40.90
C MET A 18 -26.89 8.15 -40.74
N LEU A 19 -25.66 8.65 -40.70
CA LEU A 19 -24.64 8.01 -39.89
C LEU A 19 -25.24 8.04 -38.49
N ALA A 20 -25.97 6.97 -38.15
CA ALA A 20 -26.17 6.63 -36.76
C ALA A 20 -24.74 6.47 -36.25
N LEU A 21 -24.30 7.46 -35.46
CA LEU A 21 -23.24 7.18 -34.50
C LEU A 21 -23.67 5.87 -33.81
N PRO A 22 -22.77 4.89 -33.63
CA PRO A 22 -23.12 3.74 -32.83
C PRO A 22 -23.72 4.30 -31.55
N ALA A 23 -24.97 3.92 -31.26
CA ALA A 23 -25.60 4.36 -30.03
C ALA A 23 -24.66 3.91 -28.91
N GLN A 24 -24.08 4.83 -28.14
CA GLN A 24 -23.53 4.48 -26.84
C GLN A 24 -24.67 3.73 -26.13
N ALA A 25 -24.49 2.44 -25.82
CA ALA A 25 -25.57 1.66 -25.23
C ALA A 25 -25.92 2.13 -23.82
N LEU A 26 -24.93 2.64 -23.09
CA LEU A 26 -25.13 3.31 -21.81
C LEU A 26 -25.33 4.82 -22.04
N THR A 27 -26.45 5.35 -21.57
CA THR A 27 -26.68 6.81 -21.56
C THR A 27 -26.02 7.47 -20.35
N VAL A 28 -25.78 8.78 -20.42
CA VAL A 28 -25.23 9.57 -19.30
C VAL A 28 -26.09 9.47 -18.05
N GLU A 29 -27.42 9.47 -18.21
CA GLU A 29 -28.37 9.33 -17.09
C GLU A 29 -28.22 7.94 -16.43
N GLN A 30 -28.16 6.88 -17.22
CA GLN A 30 -27.95 5.51 -16.70
C GLN A 30 -26.58 5.34 -16.04
N ALA A 31 -25.52 5.94 -16.59
CA ALA A 31 -24.20 5.94 -15.97
C ALA A 31 -24.23 6.66 -14.60
N GLY A 32 -24.93 7.79 -14.52
CA GLY A 32 -25.16 8.51 -13.26
C GLY A 32 -25.91 7.66 -12.23
N GLU A 33 -26.98 6.98 -12.63
CA GLU A 33 -27.75 6.07 -11.76
C GLU A 33 -26.88 4.91 -11.23
N LEU A 34 -26.04 4.32 -12.09
CA LEU A 34 -25.09 3.28 -11.67
C LEU A 34 -24.08 3.81 -10.64
N LEU A 35 -23.54 5.01 -10.85
CA LEU A 35 -22.62 5.64 -9.89
C LEU A 35 -23.33 5.94 -8.57
N GLU A 36 -24.52 6.54 -8.57
CA GLU A 36 -25.28 6.81 -7.34
C GLU A 36 -25.61 5.54 -6.55
N GLN A 37 -25.87 4.44 -7.25
CA GLN A 37 -26.27 3.19 -6.62
C GLN A 37 -25.07 2.38 -6.09
N TYR A 38 -23.96 2.35 -6.83
CA TYR A 38 -22.88 1.39 -6.60
C TYR A 38 -21.53 2.01 -6.27
N TYR A 39 -21.28 3.28 -6.57
CA TYR A 39 -20.00 3.91 -6.27
C TYR A 39 -19.76 3.96 -4.75
N ILE A 40 -18.51 3.77 -4.35
CA ILE A 40 -18.13 3.59 -2.94
C ILE A 40 -18.42 4.81 -2.05
N ASP A 41 -18.37 6.02 -2.61
CA ASP A 41 -18.58 7.27 -1.90
C ASP A 41 -19.77 8.05 -2.49
N PRO A 42 -20.34 9.03 -1.78
CA PRO A 42 -21.40 9.86 -2.33
C PRO A 42 -20.96 10.62 -3.59
N VAL A 43 -21.71 10.48 -4.68
CA VAL A 43 -21.43 11.15 -5.95
C VAL A 43 -22.00 12.58 -5.92
N SER A 44 -21.17 13.57 -6.24
CA SER A 44 -21.59 14.97 -6.17
C SER A 44 -22.53 15.35 -7.32
N PRO A 45 -23.41 16.35 -7.13
CA PRO A 45 -24.21 16.89 -8.23
C PRO A 45 -23.37 17.44 -9.38
N GLU A 46 -22.15 17.91 -9.12
CA GLU A 46 -21.23 18.38 -10.17
C GLU A 46 -20.82 17.26 -11.13
N VAL A 47 -20.61 16.05 -10.60
CA VAL A 47 -20.35 14.85 -11.40
C VAL A 47 -21.59 14.42 -12.18
N LEU A 48 -22.75 14.34 -11.51
CA LEU A 48 -23.99 13.84 -12.12
C LEU A 48 -24.57 14.77 -13.20
N ASN A 49 -24.23 16.07 -13.16
CA ASN A 49 -24.71 17.05 -14.15
C ASN A 49 -23.83 17.16 -15.41
N GLN A 50 -22.77 16.35 -15.53
CA GLN A 50 -21.93 16.33 -16.73
C GLN A 50 -22.69 15.82 -17.95
N THR A 51 -22.30 16.27 -19.14
CA THR A 51 -23.07 16.01 -20.38
C THR A 51 -22.63 14.78 -21.17
N THR A 52 -21.55 14.12 -20.75
CA THR A 52 -20.94 12.94 -21.39
C THR A 52 -20.39 12.02 -20.30
N ILE A 53 -20.33 10.71 -20.54
CA ILE A 53 -19.78 9.74 -19.58
C ILE A 53 -18.30 10.05 -19.29
N GLU A 54 -17.54 10.45 -20.31
CA GLU A 54 -16.13 10.76 -20.18
C GLU A 54 -15.90 11.95 -19.23
N ALA A 55 -16.62 13.06 -19.43
CA ALA A 55 -16.57 14.22 -18.53
C ALA A 55 -17.10 13.90 -17.12
N MET A 56 -18.09 13.00 -17.00
CA MET A 56 -18.58 12.52 -15.70
C MET A 56 -17.49 11.78 -14.93
N LEU A 57 -16.77 10.87 -15.59
CA LEU A 57 -15.68 10.12 -14.98
C LEU A 57 -14.45 10.99 -14.69
N GLU A 58 -14.15 11.95 -15.55
CA GLU A 58 -13.10 12.95 -15.31
C GLU A 58 -13.41 13.81 -14.08
N ALA A 59 -14.66 14.26 -13.94
CA ALA A 59 -15.12 15.01 -12.76
C ALA A 59 -15.15 14.14 -11.49
N LEU A 60 -15.46 12.85 -11.61
CA LEU A 60 -15.39 11.89 -10.49
C LEU A 60 -13.95 11.75 -9.98
N GLY A 61 -12.98 11.74 -10.89
CA GLY A 61 -11.55 11.74 -10.55
C GLY A 61 -11.02 10.43 -9.98
N ASP A 62 -11.81 9.34 -10.03
CA ASP A 62 -11.38 8.00 -9.64
C ASP A 62 -10.70 7.29 -10.83
N PRO A 63 -9.38 7.01 -10.77
CA PRO A 63 -8.65 6.36 -11.85
C PRO A 63 -9.10 4.91 -12.10
N TYR A 64 -9.79 4.28 -11.15
CA TYR A 64 -10.25 2.90 -11.24
C TYR A 64 -11.66 2.75 -11.79
N THR A 65 -12.45 3.83 -11.83
CA THR A 65 -13.78 3.82 -12.43
C THR A 65 -13.70 4.21 -13.91
N GLN A 66 -14.08 3.30 -14.79
CA GLN A 66 -13.84 3.40 -16.24
C GLN A 66 -15.05 2.92 -17.03
N TYR A 67 -15.31 3.55 -18.17
CA TYR A 67 -16.22 3.05 -19.19
C TYR A 67 -15.39 2.49 -20.35
N PHE A 68 -15.75 1.29 -20.80
CA PHE A 68 -15.13 0.62 -21.94
C PHE A 68 -16.15 0.48 -23.05
N THR A 69 -15.76 0.88 -24.27
CA THR A 69 -16.45 0.41 -25.48
C THR A 69 -16.32 -1.12 -25.60
N ALA A 70 -17.12 -1.76 -26.46
CA ALA A 70 -17.04 -3.22 -26.64
C ALA A 70 -15.65 -3.70 -27.12
N GLU A 71 -14.96 -2.90 -27.94
CA GLU A 71 -13.60 -3.20 -28.39
C GLU A 71 -12.60 -3.08 -27.24
N GLU A 72 -12.62 -1.96 -26.50
CA GLU A 72 -11.76 -1.76 -25.33
C GLU A 72 -12.03 -2.79 -24.23
N TYR A 73 -13.28 -3.22 -24.05
CA TYR A 73 -13.62 -4.24 -23.06
C TYR A 73 -13.08 -5.61 -23.47
N ALA A 74 -13.19 -5.97 -24.75
CA ALA A 74 -12.61 -7.20 -25.27
C ALA A 74 -11.07 -7.20 -25.15
N GLU A 75 -10.41 -6.07 -25.44
CA GLU A 75 -8.98 -5.90 -25.22
C GLU A 75 -8.60 -5.97 -23.73
N PHE A 76 -9.39 -5.35 -22.87
CA PHE A 76 -9.21 -5.41 -21.41
C PHE A 76 -9.32 -6.85 -20.91
N LEU A 77 -10.36 -7.60 -21.30
CA LEU A 77 -10.51 -9.01 -20.94
C LEU A 77 -9.35 -9.86 -21.47
N ALA A 78 -8.94 -9.65 -22.73
CA ALA A 78 -7.79 -10.33 -23.31
C ALA A 78 -6.48 -10.00 -22.58
N SER A 79 -6.32 -8.79 -22.05
CA SER A 79 -5.16 -8.41 -21.22
C SER A 79 -5.15 -9.05 -19.84
N MET A 80 -6.31 -9.54 -19.38
CA MET A 80 -6.46 -10.26 -18.11
C MET A 80 -6.30 -11.78 -18.28
N GLU A 81 -6.27 -12.30 -19.50
CA GLU A 81 -5.94 -13.71 -19.75
C GLU A 81 -4.45 -13.94 -19.47
N ASP A 82 -4.13 -15.05 -18.79
CA ASP A 82 -2.75 -15.37 -18.39
C ASP A 82 -1.80 -15.30 -19.60
N GLY A 83 -0.91 -14.31 -19.57
CA GLY A 83 0.18 -14.18 -20.52
C GLY A 83 1.19 -15.30 -20.27
N ASN A 84 0.95 -16.47 -20.86
CA ASN A 84 1.90 -17.58 -20.79
C ASN A 84 3.26 -17.11 -21.34
N ILE A 85 4.30 -17.16 -20.51
CA ILE A 85 5.68 -16.91 -20.96
C ILE A 85 6.08 -18.08 -21.84
N VAL A 86 6.32 -17.83 -23.12
CA VAL A 86 6.75 -18.88 -24.05
C VAL A 86 8.27 -18.94 -24.13
N GLY A 87 8.85 -20.08 -23.73
CA GLY A 87 10.29 -20.29 -23.67
C GLY A 87 10.66 -21.74 -23.39
N ILE A 88 11.82 -21.96 -22.77
CA ILE A 88 12.30 -23.32 -22.42
C ILE A 88 12.18 -23.67 -20.92
N GLY A 89 11.80 -22.71 -20.08
CA GLY A 89 11.53 -22.90 -18.66
C GLY A 89 12.76 -23.03 -17.76
N ILE A 90 13.63 -22.02 -17.80
CA ILE A 90 14.80 -21.91 -16.92
C ILE A 90 14.86 -20.53 -16.28
N THR A 91 15.41 -20.42 -15.08
CA THR A 91 15.85 -19.15 -14.48
C THR A 91 17.34 -19.24 -14.16
N GLY A 92 18.02 -18.10 -14.11
CA GLY A 92 19.46 -18.10 -13.89
C GLY A 92 20.03 -16.71 -13.62
N THR A 93 21.27 -16.69 -13.17
CA THR A 93 22.03 -15.47 -12.91
C THR A 93 23.19 -15.34 -13.89
N ALA A 94 23.48 -14.11 -14.30
CA ALA A 94 24.63 -13.84 -15.15
C ALA A 94 25.93 -14.16 -14.39
N CYS A 95 26.87 -14.80 -15.06
CA CYS A 95 28.22 -15.05 -14.57
C CYS A 95 29.26 -14.73 -15.65
N GLU A 96 30.54 -14.76 -15.30
CA GLU A 96 31.64 -14.44 -16.23
C GLU A 96 31.62 -15.31 -17.51
N GLU A 97 31.14 -16.54 -17.40
CA GLU A 97 31.16 -17.55 -18.47
C GLU A 97 29.85 -17.61 -19.29
N GLY A 98 28.77 -16.96 -18.82
CA GLY A 98 27.46 -17.00 -19.46
C GLY A 98 26.30 -16.81 -18.48
N LEU A 99 25.23 -17.58 -18.66
CA LEU A 99 24.08 -17.60 -17.76
C LEU A 99 24.11 -18.89 -16.93
N ARG A 100 24.34 -18.80 -15.62
CA ARG A 100 24.25 -19.97 -14.73
C ARG A 100 22.79 -20.25 -14.41
N ILE A 101 22.32 -21.44 -14.75
CA ILE A 101 20.96 -21.89 -14.42
C ILE A 101 20.86 -22.09 -12.91
N SER A 102 19.89 -21.42 -12.30
CA SER A 102 19.54 -21.58 -10.88
C SER A 102 18.37 -22.54 -10.71
N VAL A 103 17.35 -22.45 -11.58
CA VAL A 103 16.14 -23.28 -11.50
C VAL A 103 15.79 -23.82 -12.88
N ILE A 104 15.40 -25.09 -12.90
CA ILE A 104 14.71 -25.73 -14.03
C ILE A 104 13.25 -25.85 -13.63
N LEU A 105 12.36 -25.23 -14.41
CA LEU A 105 10.93 -25.27 -14.11
C LEU A 105 10.35 -26.66 -14.42
N GLU A 106 9.42 -27.12 -13.60
CA GLU A 106 8.73 -28.40 -13.83
C GLU A 106 7.87 -28.35 -15.10
N ASP A 107 7.69 -29.51 -15.73
CA ASP A 107 6.96 -29.68 -16.99
C ASP A 107 7.46 -28.79 -18.15
N SER A 108 8.72 -28.33 -18.05
CA SER A 108 9.34 -27.46 -19.04
C SER A 108 10.12 -28.23 -20.12
N PRO A 109 10.32 -27.62 -21.31
CA PRO A 109 11.23 -28.17 -22.32
C PRO A 109 12.64 -28.42 -21.78
N ALA A 110 13.16 -27.55 -20.90
CA ALA A 110 14.49 -27.68 -20.31
C ALA A 110 14.59 -28.90 -19.39
N GLN A 111 13.57 -29.15 -18.56
CA GLN A 111 13.49 -30.35 -17.73
C GLN A 111 13.46 -31.61 -18.59
N ALA A 112 12.58 -31.62 -19.62
CA ALA A 112 12.46 -32.74 -20.55
C ALA A 112 13.75 -33.00 -21.34
N ALA A 113 14.53 -31.96 -21.63
CA ALA A 113 15.82 -32.06 -22.31
C ALA A 113 16.98 -32.42 -21.38
N GLY A 114 16.76 -32.47 -20.06
CA GLY A 114 17.76 -32.88 -19.07
C GLY A 114 18.76 -31.79 -18.68
N LEU A 115 18.42 -30.51 -18.88
CA LEU A 115 19.14 -29.40 -18.25
C LEU A 115 19.00 -29.47 -16.72
N GLN A 116 19.99 -28.95 -16.01
CA GLN A 116 20.09 -29.04 -14.55
C GLN A 116 20.48 -27.68 -13.96
N ALA A 117 20.03 -27.41 -12.74
CA ALA A 117 20.58 -26.32 -11.94
C ALA A 117 22.11 -26.48 -11.81
N GLY A 118 22.84 -25.38 -11.98
CA GLY A 118 24.30 -25.35 -12.03
C GLY A 118 24.90 -25.41 -13.45
N ASP A 119 24.13 -25.79 -14.48
CA ASP A 119 24.57 -25.67 -15.87
C ASP A 119 24.84 -24.20 -16.23
N ILE A 120 25.81 -23.94 -17.11
CA ILE A 120 26.11 -22.57 -17.58
C ILE A 120 25.80 -22.48 -19.06
N LEU A 121 24.74 -21.77 -19.43
CA LEU A 121 24.43 -21.45 -20.82
C LEU A 121 25.48 -20.51 -21.41
N THR A 122 26.18 -20.96 -22.45
CA THR A 122 27.25 -20.22 -23.13
C THR A 122 26.81 -19.67 -24.49
N GLN A 123 25.84 -20.31 -25.16
CA GLN A 123 25.25 -19.83 -26.42
C GLN A 123 23.74 -20.10 -26.52
N VAL A 124 23.02 -19.23 -27.24
CA VAL A 124 21.62 -19.39 -27.65
C VAL A 124 21.49 -19.05 -29.13
N ASP A 125 21.03 -19.99 -29.96
CA ASP A 125 20.97 -19.90 -31.43
C ASP A 125 22.28 -19.38 -32.07
N GLY A 126 23.41 -19.78 -31.49
CA GLY A 126 24.76 -19.37 -31.91
C GLY A 126 25.21 -17.98 -31.42
N HIS A 127 24.34 -17.23 -30.74
CA HIS A 127 24.71 -16.00 -30.04
C HIS A 127 25.43 -16.33 -28.73
N LYS A 128 26.57 -15.68 -28.49
CA LYS A 128 27.34 -15.86 -27.26
C LYS A 128 26.65 -15.16 -26.10
N VAL A 129 26.50 -15.85 -24.98
CA VAL A 129 25.80 -15.34 -23.78
C VAL A 129 26.71 -14.46 -22.91
N ALA A 130 27.99 -14.82 -22.75
CA ALA A 130 28.87 -14.12 -21.82
C ALA A 130 29.11 -12.66 -22.24
N GLY A 131 28.85 -11.73 -21.31
CA GLY A 131 29.00 -10.28 -21.50
C GLY A 131 27.76 -9.57 -22.04
N GLU A 132 26.67 -10.29 -22.30
CA GLU A 132 25.39 -9.74 -22.74
C GLU A 132 24.47 -9.42 -21.54
N ALA A 133 23.55 -8.47 -21.73
CA ALA A 133 22.54 -8.16 -20.74
C ALA A 133 21.53 -9.31 -20.61
N LEU A 134 21.05 -9.57 -19.39
CA LEU A 134 20.14 -10.69 -19.10
C LEU A 134 18.85 -10.59 -19.93
N GLU A 135 18.29 -9.40 -20.12
CA GLU A 135 17.08 -9.22 -20.94
C GLU A 135 17.31 -9.63 -22.39
N THR A 136 18.52 -9.40 -22.92
CA THR A 136 18.88 -9.77 -24.30
C THR A 136 18.94 -11.29 -24.46
N VAL A 137 19.57 -11.98 -23.50
CA VAL A 137 19.67 -13.44 -23.48
C VAL A 137 18.28 -14.07 -23.34
N THR A 138 17.44 -13.52 -22.45
CA THR A 138 16.04 -13.93 -22.29
C THR A 138 15.26 -13.78 -23.59
N GLY A 139 15.43 -12.68 -24.32
CA GLY A 139 14.80 -12.46 -25.62
C GLY A 139 15.21 -13.47 -26.69
N TRP A 140 16.42 -14.05 -26.62
CA TRP A 140 16.84 -15.14 -27.52
C TRP A 140 16.20 -16.48 -27.14
N ILE A 141 16.03 -16.72 -25.85
CA ILE A 141 15.43 -17.96 -25.33
C ILE A 141 13.92 -17.98 -25.59
N GLN A 142 13.25 -16.84 -25.46
CA GLN A 142 11.81 -16.68 -25.73
C GLN A 142 11.51 -16.62 -27.24
N GLY A 143 10.24 -16.82 -27.59
CA GLY A 143 9.78 -16.82 -28.99
C GLY A 143 8.35 -17.35 -29.11
N GLU A 144 7.88 -17.54 -30.35
CA GLU A 144 6.55 -18.12 -30.58
C GLU A 144 6.48 -19.59 -30.13
N GLU A 145 5.32 -20.01 -29.64
CA GLU A 145 5.11 -21.37 -29.12
C GLU A 145 5.28 -22.41 -30.24
N GLY A 146 5.95 -23.52 -29.93
CA GLY A 146 6.24 -24.59 -30.89
C GLY A 146 7.46 -24.33 -31.78
N THR A 147 8.09 -23.14 -31.72
CA THR A 147 9.37 -22.88 -32.40
C THR A 147 10.55 -23.53 -31.66
N GLN A 148 11.71 -23.66 -32.30
CA GLN A 148 12.89 -24.28 -31.69
C GLN A 148 13.96 -23.25 -31.32
N VAL A 149 14.73 -23.56 -30.28
CA VAL A 149 15.93 -22.84 -29.86
C VAL A 149 17.06 -23.84 -29.59
N THR A 150 18.26 -23.54 -30.06
CA THR A 150 19.46 -24.33 -29.78
C THR A 150 20.30 -23.64 -28.71
N VAL A 151 20.57 -24.34 -27.61
CA VAL A 151 21.40 -23.82 -26.52
C VAL A 151 22.69 -24.63 -26.40
N ARG A 152 23.80 -23.96 -26.11
CA ARG A 152 25.02 -24.60 -25.62
C ARG A 152 25.22 -24.30 -24.17
N TYR A 153 25.63 -25.30 -23.41
CA TYR A 153 25.86 -25.17 -21.99
C TYR A 153 27.07 -25.96 -21.52
N LEU A 154 27.64 -25.53 -20.39
CA LEU A 154 28.69 -26.24 -19.67
C LEU A 154 28.08 -26.99 -18.50
N ARG A 155 28.48 -28.26 -18.35
CA ARG A 155 28.26 -29.07 -17.14
C ARG A 155 29.57 -29.71 -16.75
N ASP A 156 30.03 -29.49 -15.52
CA ASP A 156 31.32 -29.99 -15.01
C ASP A 156 32.51 -29.68 -15.95
N GLY A 157 32.46 -28.53 -16.63
CA GLY A 157 33.49 -28.08 -17.58
C GLY A 157 33.44 -28.73 -18.98
N ALA A 158 32.50 -29.64 -19.25
CA ALA A 158 32.26 -30.19 -20.58
C ALA A 158 31.16 -29.39 -21.32
N GLU A 159 31.37 -29.15 -22.62
CA GLU A 159 30.41 -28.43 -23.47
C GLU A 159 29.38 -29.40 -24.07
N HIS A 160 28.11 -29.00 -24.00
CA HIS A 160 26.96 -29.74 -24.50
C HIS A 160 26.09 -28.82 -25.37
N GLU A 161 25.32 -29.41 -26.29
CA GLU A 161 24.38 -28.69 -27.17
C GLU A 161 23.03 -29.41 -27.17
N LEU A 162 21.94 -28.67 -27.03
CA LEU A 162 20.57 -29.17 -27.06
C LEU A 162 19.70 -28.26 -27.92
N THR A 163 18.76 -28.85 -28.65
CA THR A 163 17.67 -28.10 -29.31
C THR A 163 16.38 -28.39 -28.58
N LEU A 164 15.72 -27.34 -28.12
CA LEU A 164 14.48 -27.40 -27.34
C LEU A 164 13.35 -26.76 -28.14
N THR A 165 12.13 -27.27 -27.97
CA THR A 165 10.92 -26.65 -28.50
C THR A 165 10.37 -25.70 -27.45
N ARG A 166 10.15 -24.43 -27.80
CA ARG A 166 9.53 -23.44 -26.92
C ARG A 166 8.10 -23.85 -26.62
N ALA A 167 7.73 -23.78 -25.35
CA ALA A 167 6.39 -24.06 -24.86
C ALA A 167 5.93 -22.94 -23.93
N ALA A 168 4.63 -22.81 -23.71
CA ALA A 168 4.10 -22.05 -22.59
C ALA A 168 4.71 -22.58 -21.28
N ILE A 169 5.32 -21.69 -20.50
CA ILE A 169 5.96 -22.01 -19.23
C ILE A 169 5.13 -21.37 -18.12
N VAL A 170 4.73 -22.20 -17.16
CA VAL A 170 4.13 -21.73 -15.91
C VAL A 170 5.27 -21.49 -14.93
N ILE A 171 5.53 -20.22 -14.61
CA ILE A 171 6.43 -19.86 -13.51
C ILE A 171 5.55 -19.78 -12.26
N PRO A 172 5.80 -20.58 -11.21
CA PRO A 172 5.05 -20.45 -9.97
C PRO A 172 5.22 -19.03 -9.45
N ALA A 173 4.10 -18.32 -9.25
CA ALA A 173 4.10 -17.00 -8.65
C ALA A 173 4.55 -17.03 -7.17
N THR A 174 4.64 -18.21 -6.59
CA THR A 174 5.00 -18.42 -5.19
C THR A 174 6.00 -19.57 -5.08
N THR A 175 7.17 -19.29 -4.51
CA THR A 175 8.25 -20.27 -4.27
C THR A 175 8.77 -20.14 -2.85
N THR A 176 9.49 -21.16 -2.36
CA THR A 176 10.07 -21.13 -1.01
C THR A 176 11.47 -21.71 -1.01
N ASP A 177 12.41 -20.97 -0.44
CA ASP A 177 13.80 -21.36 -0.23
C ASP A 177 14.14 -21.40 1.27
N LEU A 178 15.18 -22.14 1.64
CA LEU A 178 15.71 -22.19 3.00
C LEU A 178 17.09 -21.53 3.04
N LEU A 179 17.16 -20.34 3.64
CA LEU A 179 18.39 -19.58 3.82
C LEU A 179 19.06 -19.98 5.14
N ASP A 180 20.37 -20.18 5.10
CA ASP A 180 21.23 -20.59 6.22
C ASP A 180 20.70 -21.74 7.08
N GLY A 181 19.88 -22.59 6.47
CA GLY A 181 19.29 -23.75 7.12
C GLY A 181 18.20 -23.44 8.16
N HIS A 182 17.81 -22.18 8.37
CA HIS A 182 16.87 -21.80 9.43
C HIS A 182 15.92 -20.63 9.10
N ILE A 183 16.06 -19.98 7.95
CA ILE A 183 15.17 -18.88 7.52
C ILE A 183 14.38 -19.35 6.30
N GLY A 184 13.06 -19.41 6.44
CA GLY A 184 12.18 -19.75 5.32
C GLY A 184 11.88 -18.52 4.49
N TYR A 185 12.38 -18.44 3.26
CA TYR A 185 12.18 -17.30 2.37
C TYR A 185 11.14 -17.62 1.30
N ILE A 186 9.98 -16.99 1.37
CA ILE A 186 8.86 -17.17 0.45
C ILE A 186 8.83 -15.97 -0.50
N THR A 187 9.05 -16.20 -1.78
CA THR A 187 8.81 -15.17 -2.80
C THR A 187 7.38 -15.30 -3.29
N CYS A 188 6.61 -14.21 -3.31
CA CYS A 188 5.26 -14.19 -3.87
C CYS A 188 5.09 -12.97 -4.80
N THR A 189 5.09 -13.20 -6.11
CA THR A 189 5.01 -12.13 -7.12
C THR A 189 3.58 -11.74 -7.50
N THR A 190 2.60 -12.61 -7.23
CA THR A 190 1.17 -12.33 -7.37
C THR A 190 0.35 -13.35 -6.56
N PHE A 191 -0.84 -12.95 -6.10
CA PHE A 191 -1.79 -13.84 -5.45
C PHE A 191 -2.69 -14.54 -6.48
N GLY A 192 -2.27 -15.70 -6.96
CA GLY A 192 -3.03 -16.58 -7.86
C GLY A 192 -3.80 -17.67 -7.12
N SER A 193 -4.55 -18.49 -7.87
CA SER A 193 -5.35 -19.59 -7.31
C SER A 193 -4.53 -20.62 -6.54
N ASP A 194 -3.26 -20.83 -6.94
CA ASP A 194 -2.38 -21.85 -6.36
C ASP A 194 -1.43 -21.29 -5.29
N THR A 195 -1.41 -19.97 -5.06
CA THR A 195 -0.48 -19.29 -4.15
C THR A 195 -0.52 -19.86 -2.74
N ALA A 196 -1.72 -20.01 -2.16
CA ALA A 196 -1.85 -20.55 -0.80
C ALA A 196 -1.36 -22.01 -0.72
N GLY A 197 -1.59 -22.81 -1.76
CA GLY A 197 -1.12 -24.19 -1.83
C GLY A 197 0.41 -24.30 -1.87
N HIS A 198 1.06 -23.51 -2.75
CA HIS A 198 2.53 -23.47 -2.84
C HIS A 198 3.17 -22.95 -1.55
N MET A 199 2.57 -21.94 -0.91
CA MET A 199 3.05 -21.43 0.38
C MET A 199 2.91 -22.48 1.50
N GLU A 200 1.78 -23.20 1.56
CA GLU A 200 1.59 -24.30 2.51
C GLU A 200 2.60 -25.43 2.30
N GLU A 201 2.89 -25.78 1.04
CA GLU A 201 3.91 -26.78 0.70
C GLU A 201 5.29 -26.37 1.19
N GLY A 202 5.70 -25.12 0.93
CA GLY A 202 6.97 -24.57 1.43
C GLY A 202 7.06 -24.60 2.95
N ILE A 203 6.00 -24.14 3.64
CA ILE A 203 5.90 -24.15 5.10
C ILE A 203 6.01 -25.57 5.65
N THR A 204 5.32 -26.52 5.04
CA THR A 204 5.34 -27.92 5.48
C THR A 204 6.70 -28.59 5.25
N THR A 205 7.34 -28.27 4.13
CA THR A 205 8.63 -28.84 3.72
C THR A 205 9.76 -28.37 4.62
N TYR A 206 9.84 -27.06 4.90
CA TYR A 206 10.95 -26.48 5.64
C TYR A 206 10.66 -26.22 7.13
N GLY A 207 9.39 -26.20 7.56
CA GLY A 207 8.99 -25.68 8.86
C GLY A 207 9.63 -26.32 10.09
N SER A 208 10.16 -27.54 10.01
CA SER A 208 10.93 -28.14 11.12
C SER A 208 12.33 -27.56 11.34
N GLN A 209 12.83 -26.80 10.36
CA GLN A 209 14.15 -26.15 10.36
C GLN A 209 14.03 -24.64 10.59
N VAL A 210 12.88 -24.06 10.25
CA VAL A 210 12.68 -22.61 10.21
C VAL A 210 12.44 -22.05 11.61
N ASP A 211 13.17 -20.99 11.95
CA ASP A 211 12.93 -20.16 13.13
C ASP A 211 12.11 -18.90 12.79
N HIS A 212 12.19 -18.42 11.55
CA HIS A 212 11.50 -17.22 11.05
C HIS A 212 11.15 -17.35 9.56
N TRP A 213 10.00 -16.80 9.17
CA TRP A 213 9.61 -16.69 7.78
C TRP A 213 9.87 -15.28 7.25
N ILE A 214 10.32 -15.17 6.02
CA ILE A 214 10.32 -13.92 5.26
C ILE A 214 9.39 -14.13 4.06
N VAL A 215 8.39 -13.28 3.90
CA VAL A 215 7.50 -13.26 2.73
C VAL A 215 7.79 -11.99 1.94
N ASP A 216 8.39 -12.15 0.77
CA ASP A 216 8.72 -11.03 -0.12
C ASP A 216 7.54 -10.69 -1.03
N LEU A 217 6.94 -9.50 -0.80
CA LEU A 217 5.84 -8.93 -1.59
C LEU A 217 6.26 -7.67 -2.33
N ARG A 218 7.56 -7.34 -2.39
CA ARG A 218 8.07 -6.22 -3.20
C ARG A 218 7.71 -6.44 -4.66
N GLY A 219 7.18 -5.42 -5.34
CA GLY A 219 6.71 -5.53 -6.72
C GLY A 219 5.38 -6.26 -6.91
N ASN A 220 4.77 -6.82 -5.86
CA ASN A 220 3.53 -7.60 -5.97
C ASN A 220 2.29 -6.69 -5.95
N GLY A 221 1.71 -6.46 -7.14
CA GLY A 221 0.51 -5.63 -7.33
C GLY A 221 -0.82 -6.20 -6.80
N GLY A 222 -0.81 -7.39 -6.18
CA GLY A 222 -1.97 -8.02 -5.57
C GLY A 222 -2.41 -9.30 -6.27
N GLY A 223 -3.72 -9.49 -6.46
CA GLY A 223 -4.27 -10.67 -7.11
C GLY A 223 -5.64 -11.02 -6.56
N LEU A 224 -5.91 -12.32 -6.40
CA LEU A 224 -7.14 -12.83 -5.82
C LEU A 224 -7.14 -12.59 -4.31
N THR A 225 -8.12 -11.80 -3.83
CA THR A 225 -8.29 -11.53 -2.40
C THR A 225 -8.36 -12.80 -1.56
N GLN A 226 -9.08 -13.83 -2.02
CA GLN A 226 -9.21 -15.08 -1.27
C GLN A 226 -7.86 -15.81 -1.13
N ALA A 227 -7.01 -15.79 -2.17
CA ALA A 227 -5.69 -16.40 -2.08
C ALA A 227 -4.81 -15.71 -1.04
N ALA A 228 -4.88 -14.38 -0.92
CA ALA A 228 -4.19 -13.64 0.14
C ALA A 228 -4.75 -13.98 1.53
N VAL A 229 -6.08 -14.05 1.68
CA VAL A 229 -6.76 -14.42 2.93
C VAL A 229 -6.37 -15.82 3.39
N ASP A 230 -6.38 -16.80 2.49
CA ASP A 230 -5.99 -18.17 2.78
C ASP A 230 -4.50 -18.26 3.13
N SER A 231 -3.64 -17.48 2.46
CA SER A 231 -2.21 -17.40 2.75
C SER A 231 -1.92 -16.81 4.13
N VAL A 232 -2.62 -15.73 4.54
CA VAL A 232 -2.55 -15.21 5.93
C VAL A 232 -2.95 -16.30 6.92
N GLY A 233 -3.97 -17.10 6.58
CA GLY A 233 -4.43 -18.24 7.36
C GLY A 233 -3.36 -19.28 7.67
N LEU A 234 -2.33 -19.41 6.84
CA LEU A 234 -1.21 -20.32 7.08
C LEU A 234 -0.35 -19.91 8.29
N PHE A 235 -0.34 -18.61 8.63
CA PHE A 235 0.39 -18.05 9.77
C PHE A 235 -0.53 -17.77 10.95
N ALA A 236 -1.64 -17.06 10.72
CA ALA A 236 -2.55 -16.60 11.77
C ALA A 236 -3.64 -17.61 12.14
N GLY A 237 -3.88 -18.61 11.30
CA GLY A 237 -4.96 -19.59 11.46
C GLY A 237 -6.34 -19.05 11.05
N ALA A 238 -7.38 -19.75 11.51
CA ALA A 238 -8.75 -19.44 11.13
C ALA A 238 -9.25 -18.18 11.85
N GLY A 239 -9.89 -17.28 11.12
CA GLY A 239 -10.37 -16.02 11.67
C GLY A 239 -10.61 -14.97 10.59
N THR A 240 -11.21 -13.86 11.01
CA THR A 240 -11.45 -12.71 10.14
C THR A 240 -10.13 -11.99 9.85
N VAL A 241 -9.83 -11.84 8.57
CA VAL A 241 -8.64 -11.14 8.06
C VAL A 241 -8.96 -9.67 7.76
N GLY A 242 -10.19 -9.37 7.32
CA GLY A 242 -10.63 -8.02 7.03
C GLY A 242 -12.08 -7.94 6.56
N TYR A 243 -12.48 -6.76 6.08
CA TYR A 243 -13.83 -6.44 5.65
C TYR A 243 -13.85 -5.65 4.34
N LEU A 244 -14.91 -5.81 3.56
CA LEU A 244 -15.34 -4.85 2.54
C LEU A 244 -16.55 -4.08 3.02
N ARG A 245 -16.60 -2.79 2.70
CA ARG A 245 -17.80 -1.95 2.79
C ARG A 245 -18.23 -1.53 1.40
N ASP A 246 -19.52 -1.65 1.07
CA ASP A 246 -20.09 -1.04 -0.14
C ASP A 246 -20.57 0.41 0.08
N GLY A 247 -20.90 1.12 -1.00
CA GLY A 247 -21.42 2.49 -0.95
C GLY A 247 -22.75 2.65 -0.18
N GLN A 248 -23.47 1.55 0.07
CA GLN A 248 -24.69 1.53 0.88
C GLN A 248 -24.40 1.28 2.38
N GLY A 249 -23.13 1.14 2.75
CA GLY A 249 -22.68 0.92 4.13
C GLY A 249 -22.88 -0.50 4.63
N LYS A 250 -23.02 -1.49 3.74
CA LYS A 250 -23.07 -2.91 4.13
C LYS A 250 -21.68 -3.52 4.11
N TYR A 251 -21.42 -4.35 5.11
CA TYR A 251 -20.15 -5.01 5.34
C TYR A 251 -20.13 -6.48 4.92
N TYR A 252 -19.00 -6.94 4.40
CA TYR A 252 -18.72 -8.33 4.03
C TYR A 252 -17.37 -8.71 4.63
N ALA A 253 -17.31 -9.79 5.41
CA ALA A 253 -16.07 -10.23 6.04
C ALA A 253 -15.30 -11.20 5.15
N PHE A 254 -13.97 -11.07 5.15
CA PHE A 254 -13.06 -12.11 4.68
C PHE A 254 -12.52 -12.87 5.88
N ALA A 255 -12.61 -14.20 5.82
CA ALA A 255 -12.06 -15.04 6.85
C ALA A 255 -11.30 -16.20 6.23
N SER A 256 -10.17 -16.54 6.84
CA SER A 256 -9.55 -17.84 6.61
C SER A 256 -10.31 -18.90 7.39
N GLU A 257 -10.59 -20.02 6.74
CA GLU A 257 -11.12 -21.23 7.39
C GLU A 257 -10.00 -22.23 7.76
N GLY A 258 -8.80 -22.04 7.20
CA GLY A 258 -7.65 -22.92 7.38
C GLY A 258 -6.97 -22.74 8.74
N GLY A 259 -6.46 -23.83 9.31
CA GLY A 259 -5.63 -23.78 10.50
C GLY A 259 -4.19 -23.34 10.17
N ALA A 260 -3.54 -22.66 11.12
CA ALA A 260 -2.14 -22.26 11.00
C ALA A 260 -1.25 -23.48 10.76
N LYS A 261 -0.28 -23.34 9.86
CA LYS A 261 0.69 -24.34 9.46
C LYS A 261 2.05 -24.14 10.13
N THR A 262 2.28 -22.95 10.66
CA THR A 262 3.44 -22.60 11.47
C THR A 262 3.00 -21.74 12.66
N ILE A 263 3.85 -21.68 13.68
CA ILE A 263 3.74 -20.74 14.81
C ILE A 263 4.91 -19.76 14.84
N GLU A 264 5.86 -19.92 13.92
CA GLU A 264 7.04 -19.07 13.83
C GLU A 264 6.65 -17.74 13.19
N PRO A 265 7.26 -16.63 13.62
CA PRO A 265 6.89 -15.30 13.15
C PRO A 265 7.25 -15.11 11.68
N VAL A 266 6.55 -14.18 11.04
CA VAL A 266 6.80 -13.78 9.65
C VAL A 266 7.25 -12.32 9.55
N ILE A 267 8.22 -12.05 8.69
CA ILE A 267 8.58 -10.72 8.23
C ILE A 267 8.03 -10.57 6.81
N VAL A 268 7.26 -9.53 6.56
CA VAL A 268 6.78 -9.19 5.20
C VAL A 268 7.65 -8.10 4.63
N LEU A 269 8.17 -8.28 3.42
CA LEU A 269 8.89 -7.23 2.70
C LEU A 269 7.95 -6.48 1.78
N SER A 270 7.96 -5.14 1.88
CA SER A 270 7.10 -4.28 1.08
C SER A 270 7.85 -3.16 0.36
N ASP A 271 7.28 -2.70 -0.75
CA ASP A 271 7.73 -1.53 -1.49
C ASP A 271 6.51 -0.73 -2.03
N PRO A 272 6.71 0.42 -2.70
CA PRO A 272 5.61 1.22 -3.24
C PRO A 272 4.80 0.53 -4.35
N TYR A 273 5.21 -0.65 -4.81
CA TYR A 273 4.50 -1.46 -5.81
C TYR A 273 3.71 -2.62 -5.19
N THR A 274 3.94 -2.92 -3.91
CA THR A 274 3.08 -3.80 -3.12
C THR A 274 1.68 -3.19 -3.04
N ALA A 275 0.66 -3.85 -3.61
CA ALA A 275 -0.67 -3.26 -3.76
C ALA A 275 -1.82 -4.25 -3.53
N SER A 276 -3.02 -3.72 -3.23
CA SER A 276 -4.28 -4.46 -3.19
C SER A 276 -4.25 -5.67 -2.24
N SER A 277 -4.44 -6.90 -2.73
CA SER A 277 -4.41 -8.11 -1.88
C SER A 277 -3.08 -8.30 -1.13
N SER A 278 -1.97 -7.78 -1.65
CA SER A 278 -0.68 -7.79 -0.94
C SER A 278 -0.68 -6.86 0.27
N GLU A 279 -1.40 -5.73 0.19
CA GLU A 279 -1.58 -4.82 1.32
C GLU A 279 -2.50 -5.42 2.38
N LEU A 280 -3.55 -6.15 1.95
CA LEU A 280 -4.39 -6.93 2.86
C LEU A 280 -3.55 -7.97 3.63
N PHE A 281 -2.69 -8.71 2.92
CA PHE A 281 -1.78 -9.67 3.55
C PHE A 281 -0.86 -8.97 4.55
N SER A 282 -0.18 -7.91 4.13
CA SER A 282 0.79 -7.16 4.94
C SER A 282 0.14 -6.60 6.21
N LYS A 283 -1.02 -5.94 6.09
CA LYS A 283 -1.74 -5.37 7.23
C LYS A 283 -2.25 -6.45 8.18
N ALA A 284 -2.75 -7.56 7.64
CA ALA A 284 -3.29 -8.64 8.46
C ALA A 284 -2.20 -9.36 9.27
N VAL A 285 -0.96 -9.45 8.74
CA VAL A 285 0.16 -10.04 9.47
C VAL A 285 0.42 -9.31 10.79
N GLY A 286 0.52 -7.97 10.74
CA GLY A 286 0.68 -7.16 11.95
C GLY A 286 -0.58 -7.17 12.82
N ASP A 287 -1.78 -7.01 12.23
CA ASP A 287 -3.00 -6.92 13.03
C ASP A 287 -3.39 -8.22 13.74
N LEU A 288 -2.98 -9.37 13.21
CA LEU A 288 -3.18 -10.68 13.84
C LEU A 288 -2.00 -11.10 14.72
N GLY A 289 -0.96 -10.26 14.83
CA GLY A 289 0.20 -10.47 15.68
C GLY A 289 1.07 -11.65 15.27
N CYS A 290 1.06 -12.05 13.99
CA CYS A 290 1.90 -13.14 13.51
C CYS A 290 3.25 -12.68 12.95
N GLY A 291 3.50 -11.37 12.87
CA GLY A 291 4.71 -10.87 12.26
C GLY A 291 4.81 -9.36 12.16
N ILE A 292 5.82 -8.88 11.43
CA ILE A 292 6.06 -7.46 11.15
C ILE A 292 6.24 -7.21 9.66
N VAL A 293 6.06 -5.96 9.24
CA VAL A 293 6.30 -5.48 7.88
C VAL A 293 7.56 -4.62 7.86
N ILE A 294 8.45 -4.86 6.91
CA ILE A 294 9.72 -4.14 6.73
C ILE A 294 9.82 -3.66 5.28
N GLY A 295 10.21 -2.42 5.08
CA GLY A 295 10.47 -1.88 3.75
C GLY A 295 9.91 -0.47 3.60
N GLU A 296 9.38 -0.17 2.43
CA GLU A 296 8.73 1.11 2.17
C GLU A 296 7.21 0.99 2.26
N ARG A 297 6.56 2.15 2.41
CA ARG A 297 5.09 2.25 2.42
C ARG A 297 4.52 1.70 1.11
N THR A 298 3.47 0.90 1.24
CA THR A 298 2.81 0.25 0.10
C THR A 298 2.01 1.24 -0.75
N TYR A 299 1.48 0.76 -1.89
CA TYR A 299 0.87 1.59 -2.92
C TYR A 299 -0.37 2.38 -2.47
N GLY A 300 -1.24 1.83 -1.61
CA GLY A 300 -2.47 2.49 -1.16
C GLY A 300 -3.72 2.15 -1.98
N LYS A 301 -3.81 0.94 -2.54
CA LYS A 301 -5.00 0.48 -3.28
C LYS A 301 -5.93 -0.30 -2.34
N GLY A 302 -6.64 0.44 -1.50
CA GLY A 302 -7.63 -0.08 -0.55
C GLY A 302 -9.05 -0.16 -1.11
N VAL A 303 -9.22 -0.27 -2.42
CA VAL A 303 -10.54 -0.35 -3.08
C VAL A 303 -10.65 -1.51 -4.05
N ALA A 304 -11.88 -2.01 -4.25
CA ALA A 304 -12.21 -3.05 -5.22
C ALA A 304 -13.30 -2.56 -6.19
N GLN A 305 -13.21 -3.08 -7.42
CA GLN A 305 -14.09 -2.71 -8.51
C GLN A 305 -15.05 -3.85 -8.85
N THR A 306 -16.26 -3.48 -9.29
CA THR A 306 -17.21 -4.39 -9.93
C THR A 306 -17.28 -4.07 -11.42
N LEU A 307 -17.22 -5.11 -12.26
CA LEU A 307 -17.50 -5.00 -13.69
C LEU A 307 -19.01 -5.11 -13.94
N MET A 308 -19.56 -4.08 -14.57
CA MET A 308 -20.93 -4.03 -15.05
C MET A 308 -20.92 -4.18 -16.56
N ASP A 309 -21.39 -5.32 -17.05
CA ASP A 309 -21.35 -5.70 -18.46
C ASP A 309 -22.64 -6.42 -18.87
N GLU A 310 -22.66 -7.01 -20.07
CA GLU A 310 -23.82 -7.75 -20.57
C GLU A 310 -24.20 -8.96 -19.71
N THR A 311 -23.28 -9.51 -18.91
CA THR A 311 -23.54 -10.68 -18.05
C THR A 311 -24.39 -10.30 -16.85
N ASN A 312 -24.04 -9.19 -16.20
CA ASN A 312 -24.68 -8.76 -14.96
C ASN A 312 -25.80 -7.71 -15.20
N PHE A 313 -25.71 -6.94 -16.28
CA PHE A 313 -26.61 -5.83 -16.62
C PHE A 313 -26.96 -5.82 -18.13
N PRO A 314 -27.59 -6.88 -18.67
CA PRO A 314 -27.84 -7.05 -20.11
C PRO A 314 -28.69 -5.94 -20.74
N ASP A 315 -29.57 -5.29 -19.96
CA ASP A 315 -30.40 -4.20 -20.44
C ASP A 315 -29.63 -2.87 -20.59
N LEU A 316 -28.52 -2.71 -19.86
CA LEU A 316 -27.69 -1.50 -19.87
C LEU A 316 -26.50 -1.62 -20.82
N PHE A 317 -26.00 -2.84 -21.04
CA PHE A 317 -24.83 -3.11 -21.89
C PHE A 317 -25.12 -4.09 -23.05
N PRO A 318 -26.21 -3.93 -23.82
CA PRO A 318 -26.57 -4.86 -24.90
C PRO A 318 -25.61 -4.85 -26.11
N ASP A 319 -24.68 -3.90 -26.17
CA ASP A 319 -23.71 -3.74 -27.26
C ASP A 319 -22.33 -4.36 -26.96
N GLY A 320 -22.17 -4.98 -25.78
CA GLY A 320 -20.90 -5.54 -25.31
C GLY A 320 -19.95 -4.53 -24.66
N SER A 321 -20.37 -3.27 -24.46
CA SER A 321 -19.64 -2.32 -23.62
C SER A 321 -19.65 -2.72 -22.14
N ALA A 322 -18.84 -2.07 -21.32
CA ALA A 322 -18.82 -2.32 -19.88
C ALA A 322 -18.49 -1.05 -19.08
N MET A 323 -18.93 -1.00 -17.83
CA MET A 323 -18.52 0.00 -16.86
C MET A 323 -17.90 -0.70 -15.64
N LYS A 324 -16.65 -0.36 -15.35
CA LYS A 324 -15.94 -0.78 -14.14
C LYS A 324 -16.12 0.30 -13.10
N ILE A 325 -16.70 -0.03 -11.94
CA ILE A 325 -16.99 0.94 -10.88
C ILE A 325 -16.27 0.54 -9.61
N THR A 326 -15.64 1.49 -8.93
CA THR A 326 -15.15 1.29 -7.55
C THR A 326 -16.31 1.19 -6.59
N THR A 327 -16.60 -0.04 -6.15
CA THR A 327 -17.82 -0.38 -5.41
C THR A 327 -17.56 -0.71 -3.94
N TYR A 328 -16.33 -1.08 -3.60
CA TYR A 328 -15.97 -1.50 -2.26
C TYR A 328 -14.69 -0.84 -1.76
N ARG A 329 -14.64 -0.58 -0.46
CA ARG A 329 -13.42 -0.20 0.28
C ARG A 329 -13.02 -1.32 1.25
N PHE A 330 -11.72 -1.62 1.28
CA PHE A 330 -11.11 -2.60 2.18
C PHE A 330 -10.83 -1.98 3.55
N PHE A 331 -11.06 -2.78 4.58
CA PHE A 331 -10.70 -2.48 5.95
C PHE A 331 -10.05 -3.71 6.59
N SER A 332 -9.04 -3.49 7.44
CA SER A 332 -8.44 -4.57 8.23
C SER A 332 -9.41 -5.10 9.28
N ASN A 333 -9.07 -6.20 9.93
CA ASN A 333 -9.83 -6.76 11.06
C ASN A 333 -9.97 -5.76 12.24
N LYS A 334 -9.04 -4.82 12.42
CA LYS A 334 -9.14 -3.71 13.39
C LYS A 334 -9.87 -2.48 12.84
N GLY A 335 -10.20 -2.50 11.54
CA GLY A 335 -11.08 -1.53 10.92
C GLY A 335 -10.38 -0.38 10.19
N ALA A 336 -9.04 -0.40 10.10
CA ALA A 336 -8.25 0.56 9.34
C ALA A 336 -8.39 0.34 7.83
N THR A 337 -8.50 1.39 7.03
CA THR A 337 -8.35 1.28 5.57
C THR A 337 -6.93 1.64 5.13
N ASN A 338 -6.40 0.91 4.15
CA ASN A 338 -5.17 1.26 3.44
C ASN A 338 -5.45 2.06 2.15
N ASP A 339 -6.71 2.43 1.88
CA ASP A 339 -7.08 3.24 0.71
C ASP A 339 -6.40 4.61 0.79
N VAL A 340 -5.71 4.99 -0.30
CA VAL A 340 -4.83 6.17 -0.42
C VAL A 340 -3.58 6.10 0.45
N VAL A 341 -3.70 5.67 1.71
CA VAL A 341 -2.63 5.65 2.71
C VAL A 341 -1.55 4.61 2.43
N GLY A 342 -1.94 3.41 2.01
CA GLY A 342 -1.08 2.24 2.07
C GLY A 342 -0.91 1.70 3.49
N VAL A 343 -0.14 0.62 3.60
CA VAL A 343 0.35 0.05 4.84
C VAL A 343 1.67 0.72 5.16
N ILE A 344 1.71 1.36 6.33
CA ILE A 344 2.95 1.87 6.90
C ILE A 344 3.67 0.68 7.53
N PRO A 345 4.91 0.34 7.10
CA PRO A 345 5.64 -0.80 7.63
C PRO A 345 6.01 -0.57 9.10
N ASP A 346 6.19 -1.63 9.90
CA ASP A 346 6.69 -1.52 11.28
C ASP A 346 8.14 -1.00 11.35
N LEU A 347 8.91 -1.24 10.29
CA LEU A 347 10.23 -0.63 10.08
C LEU A 347 10.31 -0.03 8.69
N LEU A 348 10.28 1.31 8.62
CA LEU A 348 10.44 2.05 7.38
C LEU A 348 11.91 2.09 6.96
N VAL A 349 12.28 1.25 5.99
CA VAL A 349 13.64 1.14 5.45
C VAL A 349 13.60 1.20 3.91
N PRO A 350 14.67 1.67 3.24
CA PRO A 350 14.73 1.63 1.78
C PRO A 350 14.52 0.20 1.26
N ALA A 351 13.69 0.00 0.23
CA ALA A 351 13.34 -1.34 -0.26
C ALA A 351 14.55 -2.19 -0.68
N GLY A 352 15.63 -1.53 -1.13
CA GLY A 352 16.89 -2.19 -1.50
C GLY A 352 17.75 -2.66 -0.32
N LEU A 353 17.36 -2.38 0.93
CA LEU A 353 17.99 -2.87 2.16
C LEU A 353 17.02 -3.73 3.00
N ALA A 354 15.77 -3.89 2.58
CA ALA A 354 14.72 -4.50 3.39
C ALA A 354 14.96 -5.99 3.67
N ASP A 355 15.46 -6.73 2.68
CA ASP A 355 15.87 -8.13 2.81
C ASP A 355 17.10 -8.28 3.72
N ASP A 356 18.10 -7.41 3.58
CA ASP A 356 19.27 -7.42 4.46
C ASP A 356 18.90 -7.10 5.91
N VAL A 357 18.00 -6.13 6.14
CA VAL A 357 17.47 -5.81 7.47
C VAL A 357 16.68 -6.99 8.05
N ALA A 358 15.79 -7.60 7.27
CA ALA A 358 15.04 -8.78 7.68
C ALA A 358 15.96 -9.96 8.02
N TYR A 359 17.01 -10.16 7.23
CA TYR A 359 18.04 -11.16 7.49
C TYR A 359 18.78 -10.90 8.81
N LEU A 360 19.20 -9.65 9.07
CA LEU A 360 19.83 -9.28 10.35
C LEU A 360 18.93 -9.57 11.57
N LEU A 361 17.61 -9.39 11.44
CA LEU A 361 16.64 -9.64 12.52
C LEU A 361 16.27 -11.12 12.71
N SER A 362 16.63 -11.96 11.74
CA SER A 362 16.25 -13.38 11.65
C SER A 362 17.26 -14.33 12.29
N ALA A 363 18.18 -13.85 13.14
CA ALA A 363 19.08 -14.75 13.86
C ALA A 363 18.28 -15.69 14.78
N SER A 364 18.70 -16.95 14.87
CA SER A 364 18.11 -17.93 15.78
C SER A 364 18.14 -17.44 17.23
N SER A 365 17.09 -17.76 17.98
CA SER A 365 17.01 -17.43 19.40
C SER A 365 18.19 -18.03 20.19
N PRO A 366 18.97 -17.24 20.95
CA PRO A 366 20.14 -17.72 21.67
C PRO A 366 19.73 -18.45 22.96
N THR A 367 19.34 -19.73 22.82
CA THR A 367 18.80 -20.54 23.93
C THR A 367 19.82 -20.96 24.99
N SER A 368 21.11 -21.01 24.64
CA SER A 368 22.18 -21.49 25.52
C SER A 368 22.99 -20.34 26.15
N ASP A 369 23.36 -19.35 25.34
CA ASP A 369 24.15 -18.20 25.74
C ASP A 369 23.75 -16.99 24.90
N THR A 370 23.26 -15.94 25.55
CA THR A 370 22.88 -14.68 24.90
C THR A 370 24.09 -13.83 24.50
N THR A 371 25.30 -14.17 24.96
CA THR A 371 26.52 -13.45 24.56
C THR A 371 26.66 -13.44 23.04
N GLY A 372 26.93 -12.27 22.47
CA GLY A 372 27.09 -12.11 21.01
C GLY A 372 25.81 -11.71 20.29
N TYR A 373 24.71 -11.41 20.99
CA TYR A 373 23.45 -11.01 20.38
C TYR A 373 22.95 -9.65 20.87
N TYR A 374 22.32 -8.92 19.95
CA TYR A 374 21.33 -7.89 20.29
C TYR A 374 19.92 -8.48 20.18
N ARG A 375 18.96 -7.87 20.88
CA ARG A 375 17.54 -8.19 20.78
C ARG A 375 16.70 -6.93 20.64
N VAL A 376 15.75 -6.96 19.72
CA VAL A 376 14.78 -5.89 19.47
C VAL A 376 13.38 -6.44 19.77
N ASP A 377 12.60 -5.72 20.59
CA ASP A 377 11.23 -6.11 20.94
C ASP A 377 10.22 -5.32 20.07
N LEU A 378 9.67 -5.95 19.03
CA LEU A 378 8.65 -5.42 18.09
C LEU A 378 7.52 -6.45 17.96
N GLU A 379 6.59 -6.45 18.92
CA GLU A 379 5.62 -7.53 19.28
C GLU A 379 6.27 -8.89 19.61
N TRP A 380 7.13 -9.35 18.72
CA TRP A 380 8.03 -10.48 18.83
C TRP A 380 9.42 -10.05 19.30
N ARG A 381 10.24 -11.04 19.62
CA ARG A 381 11.66 -10.84 19.96
C ARG A 381 12.50 -11.22 18.77
N TRP A 382 13.09 -10.21 18.15
CA TRP A 382 13.99 -10.36 17.01
C TRP A 382 15.43 -10.31 17.52
N TYR A 383 16.29 -11.15 16.96
CA TYR A 383 17.67 -11.29 17.42
C TYR A 383 18.62 -10.95 16.29
N ILE A 384 19.72 -10.29 16.65
CA ILE A 384 20.76 -9.87 15.71
C ILE A 384 22.08 -10.43 16.20
N ASP A 385 22.79 -11.18 15.36
CA ASP A 385 24.15 -11.62 15.64
C ASP A 385 25.13 -10.43 15.57
N LYS A 386 25.89 -10.20 16.65
CA LYS A 386 26.80 -9.05 16.77
C LYS A 386 27.99 -9.14 15.81
N ASP A 387 28.50 -10.33 15.55
CA ASP A 387 29.67 -10.51 14.68
C ASP A 387 29.28 -10.28 13.22
N LEU A 388 28.06 -10.69 12.83
CA LEU A 388 27.47 -10.36 11.53
C LEU A 388 27.20 -8.86 11.40
N ALA A 389 26.49 -8.26 12.35
CA ALA A 389 26.10 -6.85 12.29
C ALA A 389 27.30 -5.87 12.36
N SER A 390 28.48 -6.32 12.77
CA SER A 390 29.71 -5.52 12.81
C SER A 390 30.56 -5.64 11.53
N GLN A 391 30.16 -6.45 10.57
CA GLN A 391 30.86 -6.61 9.30
C GLN A 391 30.57 -5.43 8.36
N PRO A 392 31.58 -4.90 7.62
CA PRO A 392 31.41 -3.72 6.76
C PRO A 392 30.32 -3.84 5.70
N GLU A 393 30.10 -5.03 5.16
CA GLU A 393 29.05 -5.32 4.17
C GLU A 393 27.63 -5.16 4.72
N TRP A 394 27.44 -5.28 6.04
CA TRP A 394 26.14 -5.13 6.72
C TRP A 394 25.93 -3.74 7.31
N ALA A 395 26.89 -2.82 7.14
CA ALA A 395 26.86 -1.51 7.78
C ALA A 395 25.64 -0.68 7.38
N ASP A 396 25.27 -0.70 6.09
CA ASP A 396 24.13 0.07 5.57
C ASP A 396 22.79 -0.51 6.07
N ALA A 397 22.63 -1.83 6.04
CA ALA A 397 21.45 -2.50 6.57
C ALA A 397 21.31 -2.30 8.09
N MET A 398 22.40 -2.40 8.84
CA MET A 398 22.39 -2.17 10.28
C MET A 398 22.07 -0.70 10.61
N ALA A 399 22.60 0.26 9.84
CA ALA A 399 22.23 1.68 10.00
C ALA A 399 20.73 1.90 9.70
N ALA A 400 20.23 1.36 8.58
CA ALA A 400 18.82 1.46 8.22
C ALA A 400 17.88 0.86 9.28
N LEU A 401 18.24 -0.31 9.83
CA LEU A 401 17.51 -0.93 10.93
C LEU A 401 17.43 -0.01 12.13
N LEU A 402 18.57 0.51 12.59
CA LEU A 402 18.63 1.36 13.78
C LEU A 402 17.90 2.69 13.61
N GLU A 403 17.94 3.29 12.42
CA GLU A 403 17.20 4.50 12.09
C GLU A 403 15.68 4.29 12.02
N ALA A 404 15.25 3.09 11.61
CA ALA A 404 13.84 2.74 11.48
C ALA A 404 13.18 2.37 12.82
N LEU A 405 13.96 2.15 13.88
CA LEU A 405 13.40 1.79 15.19
C LEU A 405 12.58 2.95 15.76
N PRO A 406 11.30 2.73 16.11
CA PRO A 406 10.54 3.69 16.91
C PRO A 406 11.31 4.05 18.20
N PRO A 407 11.32 5.32 18.65
CA PRO A 407 12.04 5.73 19.86
C PRO A 407 11.61 4.98 21.15
N THR A 408 10.40 4.41 21.15
CA THR A 408 9.85 3.59 22.24
C THR A 408 10.32 2.13 22.24
N THR A 409 10.96 1.69 21.15
CA THR A 409 11.37 0.30 20.97
C THR A 409 12.45 -0.10 21.96
N LYS A 410 12.22 -1.22 22.64
CA LYS A 410 13.17 -1.73 23.63
C LYS A 410 14.25 -2.54 22.92
N VAL A 411 15.49 -2.09 23.06
CA VAL A 411 16.67 -2.81 22.60
C VAL A 411 17.50 -3.35 23.77
N TRP A 412 18.06 -4.53 23.57
CA TRP A 412 18.77 -5.27 24.60
C TRP A 412 20.09 -5.84 24.08
N GLU A 413 21.06 -5.95 24.98
CA GLU A 413 22.33 -6.64 24.75
C GLU A 413 22.41 -7.90 25.61
N GLY A 414 22.89 -8.99 25.02
CA GLY A 414 23.13 -10.23 25.72
C GLY A 414 24.32 -10.18 26.68
N THR A 415 24.14 -10.64 27.91
CA THR A 415 25.14 -10.58 29.00
C THR A 415 25.64 -11.94 29.47
N GLY A 416 25.16 -13.02 28.85
CA GLY A 416 25.63 -14.37 29.13
C GLY A 416 24.56 -15.33 29.67
N GLY A 417 24.75 -16.61 29.38
CA GLY A 417 23.83 -17.68 29.78
C GLY A 417 22.48 -17.61 29.04
N SER A 418 21.54 -18.49 29.40
CA SER A 418 20.32 -18.71 28.61
C SER A 418 19.27 -17.58 28.68
N SER A 419 19.47 -16.56 29.52
CA SER A 419 18.50 -15.47 29.70
C SER A 419 19.13 -14.15 30.16
N GLY A 420 20.45 -13.98 30.01
CA GLY A 420 21.12 -12.75 30.42
C GLY A 420 20.86 -11.64 29.41
N TRP A 421 20.05 -10.64 29.78
CA TRP A 421 19.77 -9.47 28.95
C TRP A 421 19.91 -8.20 29.78
N GLN A 422 20.55 -7.17 29.21
CA GLN A 422 20.55 -5.82 29.76
C GLN A 422 19.97 -4.84 28.74
N SER A 423 19.20 -3.86 29.20
CA SER A 423 18.72 -2.80 28.31
C SER A 423 19.91 -2.00 27.80
N THR A 424 19.89 -1.68 26.51
CA THR A 424 20.88 -0.84 25.84
C THR A 424 20.17 0.30 25.09
N SER A 425 20.91 1.08 24.30
CA SER A 425 20.35 2.14 23.46
C SER A 425 20.90 2.06 22.03
N VAL A 426 20.23 2.72 21.09
CA VAL A 426 20.70 2.80 19.70
C VAL A 426 22.10 3.42 19.63
N GLU A 427 22.36 4.48 20.41
CA GLU A 427 23.68 5.13 20.45
C GLU A 427 24.77 4.20 20.96
N LYS A 428 24.44 3.27 21.87
CA LYS A 428 25.39 2.29 22.37
C LYS A 428 25.66 1.22 21.30
N ILE A 429 24.63 0.77 20.59
CA ILE A 429 24.77 -0.20 19.50
C ILE A 429 25.61 0.40 18.35
N THR A 430 25.36 1.64 17.94
CA THR A 430 26.15 2.30 16.88
C THR A 430 27.62 2.45 17.23
N GLN A 431 27.93 2.73 18.51
CA GLN A 431 29.32 2.76 19.00
C GLN A 431 29.99 1.38 18.96
N ASP A 432 29.24 0.32 19.23
CA ASP A 432 29.76 -1.05 19.28
C ASP A 432 30.00 -1.62 17.87
N THR A 433 29.08 -1.36 16.94
CA THR A 433 29.18 -1.85 15.55
C THR A 433 29.97 -0.92 14.64
N GLY A 434 30.15 0.34 15.04
CA GLY A 434 30.85 1.37 14.25
C GLY A 434 30.01 1.94 13.10
N VAL A 435 28.71 1.65 13.04
CA VAL A 435 27.81 2.20 12.02
C VAL A 435 27.44 3.64 12.36
N THR A 436 27.20 4.45 11.32
CA THR A 436 26.73 5.83 11.48
C THR A 436 25.25 5.87 11.12
N VAL A 437 24.45 6.46 12.00
CA VAL A 437 23.01 6.68 11.79
C VAL A 437 22.71 8.16 11.69
N THR A 438 21.66 8.49 10.97
CA THR A 438 21.11 9.83 10.85
C THR A 438 20.14 10.07 12.00
N ASP A 439 20.40 11.11 12.79
CA ASP A 439 19.45 11.56 13.81
C ASP A 439 18.27 12.25 13.13
N ARG A 440 17.07 11.68 13.28
CA ARG A 440 15.81 12.20 12.72
C ARG A 440 15.05 13.10 13.71
N SER A 441 15.57 13.27 14.94
CA SER A 441 15.00 14.19 15.91
C SER A 441 15.27 15.65 15.55
N PHE A 442 14.52 16.55 16.19
CA PHE A 442 14.68 17.99 15.99
C PHE A 442 15.40 18.65 17.17
N THR A 443 16.18 19.67 16.87
CA THR A 443 17.04 20.35 17.85
C THR A 443 16.29 21.17 18.92
N ASP A 444 14.98 21.35 18.76
CA ASP A 444 14.13 22.22 19.58
C ASP A 444 12.87 21.53 20.12
N THR A 445 12.79 20.19 20.07
CA THR A 445 11.62 19.42 20.56
C THR A 445 11.82 18.82 21.95
N GLU A 446 13.03 18.84 22.53
CA GLU A 446 13.33 18.19 23.82
C GLU A 446 12.40 18.65 24.96
N ASP A 447 12.01 19.92 24.98
CA ASP A 447 11.12 20.50 26.00
C ASP A 447 9.62 20.41 25.62
N SER A 448 9.27 19.94 24.41
CA SER A 448 7.88 19.81 24.00
C SER A 448 7.20 18.65 24.75
N PRO A 449 5.98 18.84 25.28
CA PRO A 449 5.22 17.73 25.87
C PRO A 449 4.84 16.65 24.82
N TYR A 450 5.00 16.95 23.53
CA TYR A 450 4.65 16.08 22.41
C TYR A 450 5.87 15.57 21.63
N ALA A 451 7.08 15.70 22.18
CA ALA A 451 8.34 15.28 21.53
C ALA A 451 8.26 13.87 20.94
N GLN A 452 7.71 12.90 21.69
CA GLN A 452 7.55 11.53 21.23
C GLN A 452 6.68 11.40 19.98
N ALA A 453 5.56 12.13 19.91
CA ALA A 453 4.68 12.10 18.74
C ALA A 453 5.38 12.72 17.53
N ILE A 454 6.12 13.81 17.75
CA ILE A 454 6.89 14.49 16.71
C ILE A 454 7.98 13.55 16.14
N ASP A 455 8.76 12.92 17.03
CA ASP A 455 9.85 12.03 16.63
C ASP A 455 9.31 10.79 15.90
N LEU A 456 8.22 10.19 16.38
CA LEU A 456 7.58 9.06 15.70
C LEU A 456 7.10 9.44 14.29
N LEU A 457 6.39 10.56 14.14
CA LEU A 457 5.94 11.00 12.81
C LEU A 457 7.13 11.33 11.89
N ALA A 458 8.26 11.79 12.43
CA ALA A 458 9.49 12.02 11.67
C ALA A 458 10.19 10.71 11.27
N THR A 459 10.25 9.70 12.15
CA THR A 459 10.79 8.36 11.85
C THR A 459 10.11 7.74 10.62
N TYR A 460 8.80 7.93 10.49
CA TYR A 460 8.01 7.40 9.36
C TYR A 460 7.87 8.37 8.17
N ASP A 461 8.70 9.41 8.11
CA ASP A 461 8.71 10.42 7.05
C ASP A 461 7.33 11.09 6.82
N ILE A 462 6.48 11.15 7.85
CA ILE A 462 5.18 11.85 7.82
C ILE A 462 5.36 13.34 8.08
N LEU A 463 6.30 13.67 8.97
CA LEU A 463 6.51 15.03 9.46
C LEU A 463 7.93 15.49 9.16
N SER A 464 8.06 16.75 8.73
CA SER A 464 9.34 17.40 8.46
C SER A 464 9.47 18.73 9.20
N GLY A 465 10.71 19.05 9.57
CA GLY A 465 11.06 20.34 10.18
C GLY A 465 11.13 21.49 9.18
N THR A 466 11.68 22.61 9.62
CA THR A 466 11.79 23.85 8.82
C THR A 466 13.01 23.87 7.88
N GLY A 467 13.80 22.79 7.86
CA GLY A 467 14.97 22.61 6.98
C GLY A 467 16.31 23.08 7.57
N ASN A 468 16.33 23.63 8.78
CA ASN A 468 17.54 24.01 9.53
C ASN A 468 17.87 23.06 10.70
N GLY A 469 17.15 21.93 10.80
CA GLY A 469 17.24 20.99 11.93
C GLY A 469 16.26 21.30 13.09
N ALA A 470 15.40 22.31 12.96
CA ALA A 470 14.37 22.65 13.94
C ALA A 470 12.96 22.29 13.44
N PHE A 471 12.04 22.02 14.37
CA PHE A 471 10.63 21.77 14.13
C PHE A 471 9.76 23.02 14.34
N GLU A 472 10.14 23.91 15.25
CA GLU A 472 9.35 25.05 15.75
C GLU A 472 8.00 24.63 16.41
N PRO A 473 8.01 23.96 17.57
CA PRO A 473 6.81 23.39 18.21
C PRO A 473 5.65 24.37 18.39
N GLU A 474 5.92 25.54 19.01
CA GLU A 474 4.92 26.58 19.31
C GLU A 474 4.55 27.45 18.09
N GLY A 475 5.14 27.19 16.92
CA GLY A 475 4.87 27.95 15.71
C GLY A 475 3.43 27.77 15.23
N ALA A 476 2.80 28.85 14.75
CA ALA A 476 1.45 28.79 14.20
C ALA A 476 1.41 27.91 12.93
N LEU A 477 0.45 26.98 12.87
CA LEU A 477 0.22 26.13 11.71
C LEU A 477 -0.64 26.86 10.68
N THR A 478 -0.09 27.05 9.48
CA THR A 478 -0.85 27.58 8.34
C THR A 478 -1.69 26.51 7.66
N ARG A 479 -2.72 26.92 6.91
CA ARG A 479 -3.57 26.02 6.13
C ARG A 479 -2.79 25.22 5.08
N ALA A 480 -1.78 25.82 4.45
CA ALA A 480 -0.87 25.14 3.53
C ALA A 480 -0.03 24.05 4.23
N GLN A 481 0.55 24.37 5.39
CA GLN A 481 1.34 23.40 6.16
C GLN A 481 0.49 22.22 6.64
N LEU A 482 -0.74 22.47 7.10
CA LEU A 482 -1.68 21.41 7.46
C LEU A 482 -1.94 20.48 6.27
N CYS A 483 -2.19 21.03 5.08
CA CYS A 483 -2.44 20.22 3.90
C CYS A 483 -1.23 19.37 3.49
N ALA A 484 -0.03 19.93 3.53
CA ALA A 484 1.18 19.17 3.23
C ALA A 484 1.42 18.04 4.25
N LEU A 485 1.21 18.31 5.55
CA LEU A 485 1.30 17.30 6.60
C LEU A 485 0.31 16.15 6.37
N LEU A 486 -0.97 16.46 6.12
CA LEU A 486 -2.00 15.45 5.91
C LEU A 486 -1.80 14.67 4.59
N ALA A 487 -1.37 15.34 3.52
CA ALA A 487 -1.07 14.68 2.25
C ALA A 487 0.09 13.70 2.39
N GLN A 488 1.13 14.04 3.16
CA GLN A 488 2.23 13.13 3.46
C GLN A 488 1.77 11.96 4.34
N ALA A 489 0.96 12.23 5.38
CA ALA A 489 0.39 11.18 6.23
C ALA A 489 -0.46 10.18 5.43
N LEU A 490 -1.24 10.69 4.47
CA LEU A 490 -2.13 9.91 3.61
C LEU A 490 -1.45 9.34 2.36
N ASN A 491 -0.18 9.63 2.09
CA ASN A 491 0.47 9.24 0.82
C ASN A 491 -0.31 9.71 -0.43
N CYS A 492 -0.93 10.90 -0.37
CA CYS A 492 -1.78 11.39 -1.46
C CYS A 492 -0.98 11.53 -2.76
N THR A 493 -1.47 10.91 -3.83
CA THR A 493 -0.94 11.14 -5.17
C THR A 493 -1.33 12.55 -5.66
N VAL A 494 -0.42 13.17 -6.42
CA VAL A 494 -0.64 14.50 -6.99
C VAL A 494 -1.75 14.43 -8.04
N PRO A 495 -2.89 15.11 -7.84
CA PRO A 495 -3.95 15.09 -8.84
C PRO A 495 -3.49 15.83 -10.09
N SER A 496 -3.77 15.29 -11.27
CA SER A 496 -3.83 16.08 -12.50
C SER A 496 -5.06 17.01 -12.47
N GLY A 497 -4.91 18.21 -13.02
CA GLY A 497 -6.01 19.17 -13.19
C GLY A 497 -5.79 20.55 -12.57
N GLU A 498 -6.76 21.43 -12.79
CA GLU A 498 -6.78 22.76 -12.18
C GLU A 498 -7.09 22.68 -10.68
N SER A 499 -6.64 23.68 -9.93
CA SER A 499 -6.99 23.78 -8.51
C SER A 499 -8.46 24.11 -8.35
N ALA A 500 -9.09 23.54 -7.31
CA ALA A 500 -10.42 23.94 -6.86
C ALA A 500 -10.50 25.40 -6.38
N PHE A 501 -9.35 26.06 -6.12
CA PHE A 501 -9.29 27.40 -5.54
C PHE A 501 -8.48 28.37 -6.40
N SER A 502 -8.99 29.60 -6.52
CA SER A 502 -8.41 30.62 -7.41
C SER A 502 -7.06 31.20 -6.95
N ASP A 503 -6.71 31.05 -5.67
CA ASP A 503 -5.47 31.52 -5.04
C ASP A 503 -4.46 30.38 -4.78
N VAL A 504 -4.72 29.17 -5.29
CA VAL A 504 -3.85 28.01 -5.15
C VAL A 504 -3.27 27.66 -6.51
N SER A 505 -1.97 27.89 -6.67
CA SER A 505 -1.22 27.43 -7.84
C SER A 505 -0.79 25.97 -7.65
N MET A 506 -0.97 25.12 -8.67
CA MET A 506 -0.46 23.74 -8.66
C MET A 506 1.08 23.68 -8.67
N ASP A 507 1.76 24.76 -9.04
CA ASP A 507 3.23 24.87 -8.96
C ASP A 507 3.72 25.24 -7.54
N SER A 508 2.82 25.62 -6.64
CA SER A 508 3.18 25.87 -5.23
C SER A 508 3.46 24.55 -4.52
N TRP A 509 4.39 24.56 -3.56
CA TRP A 509 4.76 23.37 -2.77
C TRP A 509 3.58 22.71 -2.05
N TYR A 510 2.50 23.45 -1.75
CA TYR A 510 1.27 22.97 -1.13
C TYR A 510 0.12 22.72 -2.13
N GLY A 511 0.25 23.17 -3.39
CA GLY A 511 -0.84 23.17 -4.36
C GLY A 511 -1.46 21.79 -4.59
N PRO A 512 -0.63 20.77 -4.92
CA PRO A 512 -1.07 19.38 -5.04
C PRO A 512 -1.79 18.85 -3.80
N ALA A 513 -1.23 19.10 -2.61
CA ALA A 513 -1.78 18.62 -1.35
C ALA A 513 -3.16 19.23 -1.05
N VAL A 514 -3.31 20.54 -1.24
CA VAL A 514 -4.61 21.22 -1.09
C VAL A 514 -5.64 20.64 -2.05
N ASN A 515 -5.26 20.39 -3.31
CA ASN A 515 -6.19 19.87 -4.31
C ASN A 515 -6.61 18.41 -4.01
N ALA A 516 -5.67 17.57 -3.58
CA ALA A 516 -5.96 16.18 -3.21
C ALA A 516 -6.93 16.11 -2.02
N LEU A 517 -6.63 16.83 -0.94
CA LEU A 517 -7.46 16.83 0.27
C LEU A 517 -8.83 17.47 0.06
N ALA A 518 -8.94 18.46 -0.85
CA ALA A 518 -10.22 19.05 -1.22
C ALA A 518 -11.10 18.06 -2.00
N LYS A 519 -10.52 17.29 -2.93
CA LYS A 519 -11.23 16.21 -3.65
C LYS A 519 -11.69 15.10 -2.71
N MET A 520 -10.90 14.80 -1.67
CA MET A 520 -11.30 13.87 -0.60
C MET A 520 -12.36 14.44 0.35
N GLY A 521 -12.72 15.73 0.23
CA GLY A 521 -13.68 16.39 1.12
C GLY A 521 -13.15 16.67 2.54
N LEU A 522 -11.84 16.49 2.77
CA LEU A 522 -11.21 16.72 4.07
C LEU A 522 -11.03 18.22 4.35
N VAL A 523 -10.70 19.00 3.32
CA VAL A 523 -10.53 20.46 3.43
C VAL A 523 -11.47 21.21 2.49
N SER A 524 -11.81 22.44 2.86
CA SER A 524 -12.63 23.35 2.06
C SER A 524 -12.06 24.77 2.08
N GLY A 525 -12.45 25.56 1.07
CA GLY A 525 -12.12 26.99 1.00
C GLY A 525 -12.96 27.84 1.95
N VAL A 526 -12.78 29.15 1.91
CA VAL A 526 -13.42 30.09 2.85
C VAL A 526 -14.75 30.68 2.33
N GLY A 527 -15.29 30.13 1.23
CA GLY A 527 -16.61 30.46 0.69
C GLY A 527 -16.65 31.55 -0.39
N ASP A 528 -15.51 32.18 -0.71
CA ASP A 528 -15.37 33.19 -1.78
C ASP A 528 -14.62 32.67 -3.02
N GLY A 529 -14.40 31.34 -3.11
CA GLY A 529 -13.58 30.70 -4.14
C GLY A 529 -12.07 30.73 -3.86
N THR A 530 -11.66 31.14 -2.67
CA THR A 530 -10.26 31.11 -2.20
C THR A 530 -10.04 30.09 -1.08
N PHE A 531 -8.79 29.64 -0.93
CA PHE A 531 -8.35 28.73 0.12
C PHE A 531 -7.63 29.46 1.26
N ARG A 532 -6.92 30.55 0.97
CA ARG A 532 -6.05 31.32 1.89
C ARG A 532 -4.95 30.46 2.54
N PRO A 533 -3.94 30.02 1.76
CA PRO A 533 -2.93 29.05 2.21
C PRO A 533 -2.09 29.54 3.41
N ASP A 534 -1.84 30.84 3.51
CA ASP A 534 -0.99 31.43 4.57
C ASP A 534 -1.75 31.77 5.86
N ASP A 535 -3.09 31.68 5.85
CA ASP A 535 -3.87 31.94 7.05
C ASP A 535 -3.62 30.84 8.10
N PRO A 536 -3.55 31.20 9.40
CA PRO A 536 -3.45 30.21 10.47
C PRO A 536 -4.73 29.38 10.56
N VAL A 537 -4.58 28.10 10.92
CA VAL A 537 -5.70 27.21 11.25
C VAL A 537 -6.06 27.41 12.72
N ASN A 538 -7.35 27.51 13.04
CA ASN A 538 -7.81 27.50 14.42
C ASN A 538 -8.15 26.08 14.92
N HIS A 539 -8.25 25.89 16.24
CA HIS A 539 -8.48 24.56 16.82
C HIS A 539 -9.76 23.88 16.31
N GLU A 540 -10.88 24.60 16.21
CA GLU A 540 -12.12 23.96 15.74
C GLU A 540 -12.07 23.53 14.26
N GLN A 541 -11.35 24.28 13.41
CA GLN A 541 -11.08 23.87 12.03
C GLN A 541 -10.19 22.64 11.99
N PHE A 542 -9.09 22.65 12.75
CA PHE A 542 -8.14 21.55 12.79
C PHE A 542 -8.80 20.26 13.28
N ILE A 543 -9.47 20.29 14.43
CA ILE A 543 -10.17 19.14 15.01
C ILE A 543 -11.24 18.61 14.04
N SER A 544 -11.98 19.50 13.35
CA SER A 544 -12.99 19.07 12.37
C SER A 544 -12.39 18.32 11.18
N ILE A 545 -11.24 18.77 10.67
CA ILE A 545 -10.54 18.09 9.58
C ILE A 545 -10.07 16.71 10.04
N LEU A 546 -9.50 16.61 11.23
CA LEU A 546 -9.02 15.35 11.80
C LEU A 546 -10.16 14.39 12.15
N GLY A 547 -11.34 14.90 12.52
CA GLY A 547 -12.53 14.08 12.75
C GLY A 547 -13.09 13.46 11.45
N ARG A 548 -13.02 14.19 10.33
CA ARG A 548 -13.35 13.62 9.00
C ARG A 548 -12.30 12.62 8.54
N LEU A 549 -11.03 12.91 8.81
CA LEU A 549 -9.93 11.99 8.56
C LEU A 549 -10.14 10.67 9.30
N ALA A 550 -10.47 10.70 10.59
CA ALA A 550 -10.70 9.50 11.39
C ALA A 550 -11.84 8.63 10.82
N GLN A 551 -12.93 9.25 10.36
CA GLN A 551 -14.04 8.55 9.69
C GLN A 551 -13.62 7.91 8.35
N TYR A 552 -12.75 8.58 7.60
CA TYR A 552 -12.20 8.02 6.37
C TYR A 552 -11.29 6.82 6.67
N LEU A 553 -10.41 6.95 7.65
CA LEU A 553 -9.38 5.97 7.99
C LEU A 553 -9.92 4.71 8.67
N ASN A 554 -11.03 4.79 9.42
CA ASN A 554 -11.47 3.66 10.23
C ASN A 554 -13.00 3.50 10.30
N ILE A 555 -13.45 2.26 10.13
CA ILE A 555 -14.86 1.85 10.18
C ILE A 555 -15.57 2.25 11.48
N ASN A 556 -14.90 2.16 12.63
CA ASN A 556 -15.52 2.43 13.93
C ASN A 556 -15.88 3.91 14.05
N PHE A 557 -14.97 4.81 13.67
CA PHE A 557 -15.24 6.24 13.62
C PHE A 557 -16.37 6.58 12.63
N TYR A 558 -16.39 5.93 11.47
CA TYR A 558 -17.46 6.10 10.49
C TYR A 558 -18.83 5.69 11.05
N GLU A 559 -18.92 4.53 11.72
CA GLU A 559 -20.18 4.07 12.33
C GLU A 559 -20.56 4.89 13.57
N ASP A 560 -19.61 5.32 14.38
CA ASP A 560 -19.86 6.20 15.54
C ASP A 560 -20.42 7.55 15.10
N ALA A 561 -19.89 8.14 14.02
CA ALA A 561 -20.43 9.36 13.43
C ALA A 561 -21.88 9.17 12.95
N LYS A 562 -22.19 8.05 12.30
CA LYS A 562 -23.56 7.72 11.86
C LYS A 562 -24.51 7.42 13.01
N ALA A 563 -24.01 6.82 14.08
CA ALA A 563 -24.77 6.44 15.27
C ALA A 563 -24.82 7.56 16.33
N MET A 564 -24.29 8.75 16.02
CA MET A 564 -24.21 9.87 16.95
C MET A 564 -25.59 10.19 17.59
N PRO A 565 -25.69 10.21 18.93
CA PRO A 565 -26.93 10.57 19.62
C PRO A 565 -27.43 11.98 19.24
N ALA A 566 -28.75 12.17 19.12
CA ALA A 566 -29.34 13.45 18.73
C ALA A 566 -29.10 14.62 19.73
N ASP A 567 -28.63 14.31 20.94
CA ASP A 567 -28.24 15.27 21.97
C ASP A 567 -26.73 15.27 22.28
N ALA A 568 -25.92 14.50 21.53
CA ALA A 568 -24.47 14.40 21.70
C ALA A 568 -23.76 15.76 21.68
N THR A 569 -24.22 16.69 20.84
CA THR A 569 -23.64 18.03 20.70
C THR A 569 -24.21 19.08 21.64
N LYS A 570 -25.09 18.69 22.58
CA LYS A 570 -25.70 19.58 23.58
C LYS A 570 -24.96 19.56 24.91
N VAL A 571 -23.83 18.84 25.00
CA VAL A 571 -22.94 18.85 26.16
C VAL A 571 -22.35 20.25 26.32
N VAL A 572 -22.30 20.76 27.56
CA VAL A 572 -21.91 22.14 27.86
C VAL A 572 -20.55 22.50 27.27
N SER A 573 -19.56 21.60 27.35
CA SER A 573 -18.21 21.80 26.83
C SER A 573 -18.14 21.92 25.29
N LEU A 574 -19.16 21.46 24.55
CA LEU A 574 -19.23 21.63 23.09
C LEU A 574 -19.92 22.92 22.66
N LEU A 575 -20.59 23.63 23.59
CA LEU A 575 -21.35 24.84 23.23
C LEU A 575 -20.45 26.02 22.86
N ASP A 576 -19.19 26.01 23.32
CA ASP A 576 -18.18 27.01 22.97
C ASP A 576 -17.66 26.84 21.53
N TYR A 577 -17.82 25.65 20.95
CA TYR A 577 -17.49 25.37 19.55
C TYR A 577 -18.61 25.82 18.61
N SER A 578 -18.22 26.23 17.40
CA SER A 578 -19.15 26.55 16.33
C SER A 578 -20.03 25.34 15.99
N ALA A 579 -21.31 25.58 15.67
CA ALA A 579 -22.27 24.51 15.39
C ALA A 579 -21.84 23.55 14.27
N TRP A 580 -21.05 24.01 13.31
CA TRP A 580 -20.52 23.20 12.21
C TRP A 580 -19.35 22.29 12.59
N ALA A 581 -18.73 22.49 13.75
CA ALA A 581 -17.57 21.72 14.22
C ALA A 581 -17.93 20.68 15.30
N ARG A 582 -19.11 20.81 15.92
CA ARG A 582 -19.46 20.06 17.14
C ARG A 582 -19.51 18.55 16.93
N ASP A 583 -19.92 18.11 15.74
CA ASP A 583 -20.06 16.68 15.42
C ASP A 583 -18.67 16.02 15.42
N GLU A 584 -17.71 16.61 14.71
CA GLU A 584 -16.34 16.11 14.64
C GLU A 584 -15.57 16.28 15.96
N VAL A 585 -15.81 17.37 16.70
CA VAL A 585 -15.22 17.56 18.03
C VAL A 585 -15.77 16.51 19.01
N TRP A 586 -17.09 16.24 18.99
CA TRP A 586 -17.67 15.14 19.77
C TRP A 586 -17.05 13.81 19.39
N LEU A 587 -16.88 13.56 18.09
CA LEU A 587 -16.33 12.31 17.60
C LEU A 587 -14.93 12.05 18.19
N LEU A 588 -14.02 13.03 18.13
CA LEU A 588 -12.66 12.84 18.64
C LEU A 588 -12.53 12.93 20.16
N ALA A 589 -13.40 13.70 20.84
CA ALA A 589 -13.26 13.94 22.28
C ALA A 589 -14.11 13.01 23.15
N LEU A 590 -15.25 12.53 22.65
CA LEU A 590 -16.32 11.98 23.50
C LEU A 590 -16.90 10.65 23.01
N SER A 591 -16.71 10.27 21.75
CA SER A 591 -17.31 9.04 21.20
C SER A 591 -16.56 7.77 21.62
N GLN A 592 -15.23 7.84 21.74
CA GLN A 592 -14.39 6.68 21.97
C GLN A 592 -14.41 6.22 23.43
N GLN A 593 -14.35 4.90 23.64
CA GLN A 593 -14.44 4.27 24.95
C GLN A 593 -13.23 3.37 25.21
N GLY A 594 -12.64 3.50 26.39
CA GLY A 594 -11.58 2.62 26.85
C GLY A 594 -12.10 1.25 27.28
N TYR A 595 -11.17 0.35 27.59
CA TYR A 595 -11.47 -1.02 28.02
C TYR A 595 -12.41 -1.10 29.24
N PHE A 596 -12.38 -0.08 30.11
CA PHE A 596 -13.26 -0.01 31.30
C PHE A 596 -14.55 0.78 31.06
N GLY A 597 -14.85 1.15 29.81
CA GLY A 597 -16.04 1.94 29.44
C GLY A 597 -15.99 3.39 29.89
N ASN A 598 -14.79 3.93 30.14
CA ASN A 598 -14.58 5.36 30.32
C ASN A 598 -14.35 6.01 28.95
N THR A 599 -14.86 7.22 28.78
CA THR A 599 -14.55 8.04 27.59
C THR A 599 -13.04 8.25 27.46
N ILE A 600 -12.56 8.13 26.22
CA ILE A 600 -11.20 8.48 25.80
C ILE A 600 -11.34 9.67 24.85
N SER A 601 -10.63 10.76 25.16
CA SER A 601 -10.43 11.87 24.24
C SER A 601 -9.13 11.65 23.47
N LEU A 602 -9.16 11.90 22.16
CA LEU A 602 -7.96 11.94 21.33
C LEU A 602 -7.32 13.32 21.26
N LEU A 603 -7.98 14.33 21.82
CA LEU A 603 -7.45 15.69 21.84
C LEU A 603 -6.22 15.80 22.75
N TRP A 604 -5.37 16.78 22.47
CA TRP A 604 -4.10 17.00 23.16
C TRP A 604 -4.25 17.58 24.58
N ASP A 605 -5.45 18.03 24.93
CA ASP A 605 -5.85 18.52 26.25
C ASP A 605 -7.36 18.23 26.48
N ASP A 606 -7.84 18.44 27.71
CA ASP A 606 -9.25 18.39 28.03
C ASP A 606 -10.02 19.43 27.20
N LEU A 607 -11.22 19.05 26.74
CA LEU A 607 -12.05 19.85 25.85
C LEU A 607 -12.33 21.28 26.38
N GLU A 608 -12.39 21.43 27.70
CA GLU A 608 -12.64 22.71 28.41
C GLU A 608 -11.42 23.65 28.39
N ASN A 609 -10.22 23.13 28.16
CA ASN A 609 -8.96 23.88 28.12
C ASN A 609 -8.60 24.33 26.70
N ILE A 610 -9.22 23.74 25.67
CA ILE A 610 -8.96 24.07 24.27
C ILE A 610 -9.83 25.26 23.86
N GLU A 611 -9.20 26.41 23.55
CA GLU A 611 -9.89 27.58 23.00
C GLU A 611 -10.26 27.34 21.53
N PRO A 612 -11.54 27.27 21.12
CA PRO A 612 -11.91 26.86 19.76
C PRO A 612 -11.37 27.80 18.65
N GLN A 613 -11.28 29.10 18.95
CA GLN A 613 -10.75 30.12 18.04
C GLN A 613 -9.24 30.35 18.20
N GLY A 614 -8.60 29.65 19.14
CA GLY A 614 -7.15 29.67 19.33
C GLY A 614 -6.43 29.15 18.08
N THR A 615 -5.22 29.66 17.84
CA THR A 615 -4.39 29.22 16.71
C THR A 615 -3.76 27.88 17.02
N THR A 616 -3.93 26.91 16.13
CA THR A 616 -3.26 25.60 16.22
C THR A 616 -1.76 25.77 16.03
N THR A 617 -0.99 25.26 16.98
CA THR A 617 0.47 25.16 16.90
C THR A 617 0.91 23.92 16.12
N ARG A 618 2.18 23.88 15.70
CA ARG A 618 2.75 22.72 14.99
C ARG A 618 2.83 21.48 15.88
N GLU A 619 3.10 21.64 17.17
CA GLU A 619 3.16 20.50 18.11
C GLU A 619 1.77 19.92 18.45
N GLU A 620 0.74 20.75 18.61
CA GLU A 620 -0.64 20.28 18.78
C GLU A 620 -1.09 19.52 17.52
N ALA A 621 -0.63 19.97 16.35
CA ALA A 621 -0.93 19.31 15.09
C ALA A 621 -0.28 17.92 14.99
N ALA A 622 0.99 17.81 15.38
CA ALA A 622 1.69 16.53 15.47
C ALA A 622 1.01 15.61 16.48
N ALA A 623 0.65 16.12 17.65
CA ALA A 623 0.02 15.35 18.72
C ALA A 623 -1.33 14.75 18.29
N LEU A 624 -2.26 15.57 17.77
CA LEU A 624 -3.57 15.04 17.37
C LEU A 624 -3.48 14.13 16.14
N LEU A 625 -2.63 14.45 15.16
CA LEU A 625 -2.45 13.59 14.00
C LEU A 625 -1.92 12.22 14.42
N TYR A 626 -0.89 12.19 15.27
CA TYR A 626 -0.36 10.95 15.83
C TYR A 626 -1.46 10.13 16.54
N GLN A 627 -2.25 10.77 17.42
CA GLN A 627 -3.35 10.09 18.12
C GLN A 627 -4.38 9.52 17.14
N VAL A 628 -4.78 10.27 16.11
CA VAL A 628 -5.73 9.79 15.10
C VAL A 628 -5.15 8.61 14.33
N LEU A 629 -3.90 8.67 13.87
CA LEU A 629 -3.29 7.57 13.11
C LEU A 629 -3.13 6.30 13.96
N VAL A 630 -2.80 6.43 15.24
CA VAL A 630 -2.72 5.32 16.20
C VAL A 630 -4.10 4.72 16.48
N TYR A 631 -5.09 5.54 16.85
CA TYR A 631 -6.43 5.03 17.20
C TYR A 631 -7.25 4.51 16.02
N THR A 632 -6.84 4.87 14.80
CA THR A 632 -7.43 4.32 13.57
C THR A 632 -6.74 3.05 13.11
N ASP A 633 -5.72 2.55 13.82
CA ASP A 633 -4.88 1.39 13.49
C ASP A 633 -4.15 1.53 12.13
N VAL A 634 -3.91 2.76 11.68
CA VAL A 634 -3.12 3.06 10.47
C VAL A 634 -1.63 3.07 10.79
N PHE A 635 -1.26 3.58 11.96
CA PHE A 635 0.12 3.65 12.41
C PHE A 635 0.52 2.37 13.16
N PRO A 636 1.71 1.78 12.89
CA PRO A 636 2.26 0.71 13.71
C PRO A 636 2.75 1.29 15.05
N VAL A 637 2.39 0.65 16.17
CA VAL A 637 2.66 1.17 17.53
C VAL A 637 3.04 0.09 18.52
#